data_AF-A0A944NC56-F1
#
_entry.id   AF-A0A944NC56-F1
#
_cell.length_a   1.000
_cell.length_b   1.000
_cell.length_c   1.000
_cell.angle_alpha   90.00
_cell.angle_beta   90.00
_cell.angle_gamma   90.00
#
_symmetry.space_group_name_H-M   'P 1'
#
loop_
_entity.id
_entity.type
_entity.pdbx_description
1 polymer ?
#
loop_
_entity_poly.entity_id
_entity_poly.type
_entity_poly.pdbx_seq_one_letter_code
_entity_poly.pdbx_strand_id
1 'polypeptide(L)'
;MSKEIAGYQLPKTPDDNQAMVYVVRPSGIGSLVRFNVFLDDRKDDSEMGWTRGGQHIYFYVQPGTHTISSKAENWDEIKVTAKSGSVVYIRQDPSMGFIMARNSLVKIDEIEGKYHVMKTSQGEVIKTEK
;
A
#
# COMPACT_ATOMS: atom_id res chain seq x y z
N MET A 1 -7.85 -15.14 9.71
CA MET A 1 -6.65 -14.78 8.93
C MET A 1 -5.80 -16.00 8.56
N SER A 2 -4.96 -16.59 9.43
CA SER A 2 -3.98 -17.63 9.00
C SER A 2 -4.59 -18.85 8.29
N LYS A 3 -5.75 -19.35 8.76
CA LYS A 3 -6.48 -20.45 8.08
C LYS A 3 -7.08 -20.03 6.74
N GLU A 4 -7.46 -18.77 6.60
CA GLU A 4 -8.10 -18.26 5.38
C GLU A 4 -7.10 -17.97 4.27
N ILE A 5 -5.86 -17.62 4.62
CA ILE A 5 -4.77 -17.43 3.65
C ILE A 5 -4.03 -18.74 3.33
N ALA A 6 -4.51 -19.88 3.83
CA ALA A 6 -3.89 -21.18 3.57
C ALA A 6 -3.94 -21.50 2.06
N GLY A 7 -2.77 -21.70 1.46
CA GLY A 7 -2.64 -21.93 0.01
C GLY A 7 -2.81 -20.67 -0.86
N TYR A 8 -3.06 -19.50 -0.26
CA TYR A 8 -3.11 -18.25 -1.00
C TYR A 8 -1.71 -17.79 -1.41
N GLN A 9 -1.56 -17.47 -2.69
CA GLN A 9 -0.35 -16.86 -3.24
C GLN A 9 -0.64 -15.40 -3.59
N LEU A 10 0.32 -14.53 -3.28
CA LEU A 10 0.21 -13.12 -3.64
C LEU A 10 0.16 -12.98 -5.17
N PRO A 11 -0.58 -11.99 -5.71
CA PRO A 11 -0.67 -11.78 -7.14
C PRO A 11 0.67 -11.37 -7.77
N LYS A 12 1.57 -10.78 -6.97
CA LYS A 12 2.94 -10.43 -7.33
C LYS A 12 3.88 -10.74 -6.17
N THR A 13 5.15 -10.95 -6.50
CA THR A 13 6.23 -11.17 -5.55
C THR A 13 7.49 -10.45 -6.07
N PRO A 14 8.38 -9.97 -5.18
CA PRO A 14 9.69 -9.47 -5.61
C PRO A 14 10.57 -10.61 -6.11
N ASP A 15 11.57 -10.26 -6.94
CA ASP A 15 12.72 -11.12 -7.19
C ASP A 15 13.77 -11.00 -6.06
N ASP A 16 14.88 -11.73 -6.18
CA ASP A 16 15.93 -11.75 -5.15
C ASP A 16 16.73 -10.44 -5.06
N ASN A 17 16.61 -9.52 -6.02
CA ASN A 17 17.35 -8.25 -6.07
C ASN A 17 16.50 -7.05 -5.64
N GLN A 18 15.19 -7.22 -5.52
CA GLN A 18 14.25 -6.19 -5.14
C GLN A 18 13.49 -6.56 -3.86
N ALA A 19 12.77 -5.59 -3.32
CA ALA A 19 11.70 -5.81 -2.37
C ALA A 19 10.39 -5.28 -2.98
N MET A 20 9.26 -5.58 -2.34
CA MET A 20 7.97 -5.10 -2.79
C MET A 20 7.17 -4.48 -1.64
N VAL A 21 6.42 -3.44 -1.95
CA VAL A 21 5.46 -2.82 -1.04
C VAL A 21 4.05 -3.11 -1.54
N TYR A 22 3.20 -3.63 -0.67
CA TYR A 22 1.75 -3.60 -0.84
C TYR A 22 1.15 -2.49 0.02
N VAL A 23 0.34 -1.64 -0.59
CA VAL A 23 -0.52 -0.70 0.14
C VAL A 23 -1.96 -1.17 0.03
N VAL A 24 -2.58 -1.51 1.16
CA VAL A 24 -3.93 -2.09 1.23
C VAL A 24 -4.90 -1.12 1.91
N ARG A 25 -6.12 -1.01 1.39
CA ARG A 25 -7.22 -0.24 1.99
C ARG A 25 -8.46 -1.13 2.12
N PRO A 26 -8.53 -1.97 3.16
CA PRO A 26 -9.67 -2.89 3.32
C PRO A 26 -10.98 -2.18 3.64
N SER A 27 -10.92 -1.00 4.28
CA SER A 27 -12.12 -0.24 4.64
C SER A 27 -12.82 0.35 3.41
N GLY A 28 -14.15 0.22 3.37
CA GLY A 28 -15.02 0.85 2.36
C GLY A 28 -15.38 2.31 2.65
N ILE A 29 -14.98 2.86 3.81
CA ILE A 29 -15.29 4.26 4.16
C ILE A 29 -14.62 5.20 3.16
N GLY A 30 -15.41 6.12 2.60
CA GLY A 30 -14.93 7.05 1.57
C GLY A 30 -14.50 6.34 0.29
N SER A 31 -15.21 5.28 -0.13
CA SER A 31 -14.84 4.43 -1.28
C SER A 31 -14.57 5.21 -2.57
N LEU A 32 -15.21 6.35 -2.79
CA LEU A 32 -14.98 7.20 -3.95
C LEU A 32 -13.84 8.23 -3.78
N VAL A 33 -13.15 8.25 -2.64
CA VAL A 33 -11.97 9.10 -2.43
C VAL A 33 -10.72 8.31 -2.81
N ARG A 34 -9.87 8.89 -3.67
CA ARG A 34 -8.55 8.32 -4.00
C ARG A 34 -7.57 8.63 -2.87
N PHE A 35 -6.84 7.60 -2.45
CA PHE A 35 -5.67 7.78 -1.59
C PHE A 35 -4.42 7.49 -2.44
N ASN A 36 -3.82 8.55 -2.97
CA ASN A 36 -2.64 8.49 -3.83
C ASN A 36 -1.42 8.09 -3.00
N VAL A 37 -0.53 7.28 -3.56
CA VAL A 37 0.64 6.73 -2.88
C VAL A 37 1.90 7.14 -3.62
N PHE A 38 2.88 7.63 -2.87
CA PHE A 38 4.14 8.15 -3.39
C PHE A 38 5.33 7.45 -2.75
N LEU A 39 6.39 7.26 -3.54
CA LEU A 39 7.65 6.63 -3.13
C LEU A 39 8.78 7.67 -2.99
N ASP A 40 9.35 7.72 -1.79
CA ASP A 40 10.49 8.52 -1.33
C ASP A 40 10.31 10.04 -1.27
N ASP A 41 9.54 10.62 -2.19
CA ASP A 41 9.17 12.04 -2.14
C ASP A 41 7.74 12.27 -2.67
N ARG A 42 7.27 13.52 -2.60
CA ARG A 42 5.86 13.88 -2.92
C ARG A 42 5.70 14.54 -4.29
N LYS A 43 6.67 14.41 -5.18
CA LYS A 43 6.58 14.93 -6.54
C LYS A 43 5.66 14.05 -7.39
N ASP A 44 5.12 14.61 -8.47
CA ASP A 44 4.21 13.90 -9.37
C ASP A 44 4.86 12.66 -9.99
N ASP A 45 6.16 12.70 -10.27
CA ASP A 45 6.92 11.55 -10.79
C ASP A 45 7.20 10.49 -9.72
N SER A 46 6.92 10.74 -8.45
CA SER A 46 7.02 9.75 -7.37
C SER A 46 5.72 9.01 -7.10
N GLU A 47 4.62 9.37 -7.78
CA GLU A 47 3.34 8.69 -7.60
C GLU A 47 3.38 7.27 -8.19
N MET A 48 3.06 6.28 -7.36
CA MET A 48 3.02 4.87 -7.75
C MET A 48 1.61 4.42 -8.17
N GLY A 49 0.58 5.12 -7.69
CA GLY A 49 -0.82 4.80 -7.93
C GLY A 49 -1.72 5.24 -6.80
N TRP A 50 -2.95 4.72 -6.77
CA TRP A 50 -3.91 5.04 -5.70
C TRP A 50 -4.86 3.90 -5.39
N THR A 51 -5.36 3.90 -4.15
CA THR A 51 -6.46 3.02 -3.73
C THR A 51 -7.78 3.79 -3.63
N ARG A 52 -8.87 3.07 -3.88
CA ARG A 52 -10.23 3.35 -3.40
C ARG A 52 -10.58 2.37 -2.28
N GLY A 53 -11.76 2.51 -1.68
CA GLY A 53 -12.20 1.60 -0.63
C GLY A 53 -12.26 0.15 -1.12
N GLY A 54 -11.69 -0.78 -0.36
CA GLY A 54 -11.63 -2.20 -0.72
C GLY A 54 -10.56 -2.56 -1.75
N GLN A 55 -9.55 -1.71 -1.95
CA GLN A 55 -8.49 -1.93 -2.95
C GLN A 55 -7.09 -2.06 -2.36
N HIS A 56 -6.16 -2.62 -3.14
CA HIS A 56 -4.73 -2.60 -2.88
C HIS A 56 -3.93 -2.20 -4.14
N ILE A 57 -2.74 -1.65 -3.94
CA ILE A 57 -1.74 -1.46 -5.01
C ILE A 57 -0.42 -2.08 -4.58
N TYR A 58 0.50 -2.23 -5.53
CA TYR A 58 1.85 -2.69 -5.28
C TYR A 58 2.88 -1.99 -6.16
N PHE A 59 4.12 -1.97 -5.69
CA PHE A 59 5.28 -1.54 -6.44
C PHE A 59 6.55 -2.11 -5.81
N TYR A 60 7.60 -2.23 -6.63
CA TYR A 60 8.93 -2.67 -6.22
C TYR A 60 9.75 -1.50 -5.69
N VAL A 61 10.66 -1.83 -4.77
CA VAL A 61 11.63 -0.91 -4.19
C VAL A 61 12.98 -1.62 -4.10
N GLN A 62 14.06 -0.85 -4.10
CA GLN A 62 15.39 -1.40 -3.83
C GLN A 62 15.49 -1.82 -2.34
N PRO A 63 16.38 -2.76 -1.97
CA PRO A 63 16.66 -3.02 -0.57
C PRO A 63 17.19 -1.75 0.12
N GLY A 64 16.60 -1.36 1.25
CA GLY A 64 16.93 -0.10 1.91
C GLY A 64 15.78 0.49 2.71
N THR A 65 15.97 1.73 3.16
CA THR A 65 14.92 2.50 3.84
C THR A 65 14.25 3.42 2.84
N HIS A 66 12.92 3.31 2.75
CA HIS A 66 12.07 4.11 1.88
C HIS A 66 11.03 4.86 2.68
N THR A 67 10.61 6.02 2.17
CA THR A 67 9.48 6.78 2.71
C THR A 67 8.27 6.54 1.83
N ILE A 68 7.20 5.97 2.37
CA ILE A 68 5.92 5.85 1.67
C ILE A 68 5.02 6.96 2.15
N SER A 69 4.57 7.80 1.23
CA SER A 69 3.63 8.90 1.51
C SER A 69 2.28 8.61 0.90
N SER A 70 1.22 9.11 1.53
CA SER A 70 -0.14 8.95 1.03
C SER A 70 -0.93 10.25 1.13
N LYS A 71 -1.54 10.64 0.00
CA LYS A 71 -2.31 11.88 -0.13
C LYS A 71 -3.79 11.59 -0.25
N ALA A 72 -4.54 12.18 0.68
CA ALA A 72 -5.99 12.36 0.62
C ALA A 72 -6.30 13.83 0.97
N GLU A 73 -7.24 14.11 1.88
CA GLU A 73 -7.38 15.46 2.43
C GLU A 73 -6.07 15.89 3.11
N ASN A 74 -5.51 15.02 3.94
CA ASN A 74 -4.19 15.18 4.55
C ASN A 74 -3.09 14.43 3.78
N TRP A 75 -1.85 14.74 4.14
CA TRP A 75 -0.72 13.84 3.94
C TRP A 75 -0.53 12.97 5.18
N ASP A 76 -0.11 11.73 4.95
CA ASP A 76 0.54 10.91 5.97
C ASP A 76 1.75 10.19 5.37
N GLU A 77 2.73 9.84 6.19
CA GLU A 77 3.96 9.20 5.75
C GLU A 77 4.45 8.15 6.74
N ILE A 78 5.07 7.10 6.21
CA ILE A 78 5.69 6.05 7.00
C ILE A 78 7.04 5.66 6.39
N LYS A 79 8.05 5.49 7.24
CA LYS A 79 9.35 4.94 6.84
C LYS A 79 9.32 3.43 6.99
N VAL A 80 9.78 2.73 5.96
CA VAL A 80 9.88 1.27 5.96
C VAL A 80 11.27 0.83 5.53
N THR A 81 11.78 -0.21 6.17
CA THR A 81 13.01 -0.88 5.75
C THR A 81 12.65 -2.15 5.00
N ALA A 82 13.05 -2.22 3.74
CA ALA A 82 12.81 -3.32 2.83
C ALA A 82 14.09 -4.14 2.62
N LYS A 83 13.97 -5.46 2.64
CA LYS A 83 15.08 -6.40 2.37
C LYS A 83 14.88 -7.08 1.02
N SER A 84 15.94 -7.52 0.37
CA SER A 84 15.86 -8.38 -0.82
C SER A 84 14.88 -9.54 -0.63
N GLY A 85 14.05 -9.80 -1.63
CA GLY A 85 13.03 -10.85 -1.63
C GLY A 85 11.89 -10.65 -0.62
N SER A 86 11.84 -9.52 0.10
CA SER A 86 10.83 -9.28 1.14
C SER A 86 9.63 -8.47 0.65
N VAL A 87 8.50 -8.68 1.31
CA VAL A 87 7.27 -7.92 1.09
C VAL A 87 6.96 -7.10 2.33
N VAL A 88 6.76 -5.80 2.14
CA VAL A 88 6.30 -4.86 3.16
C VAL A 88 4.82 -4.58 2.93
N TYR A 89 4.02 -4.65 3.99
CA TYR A 89 2.59 -4.35 3.94
C TYR A 89 2.27 -3.09 4.72
N ILE A 90 1.51 -2.18 4.09
CA ILE A 90 1.06 -0.93 4.68
C ILE A 90 -0.45 -0.85 4.52
N ARG A 91 -1.17 -0.66 5.63
CA ARG A 91 -2.61 -0.42 5.63
C ARG A 91 -2.90 1.07 5.60
N GLN A 92 -3.84 1.47 4.75
CA GLN A 92 -4.46 2.79 4.74
C GLN A 92 -5.76 2.75 5.53
N ASP A 93 -5.81 3.52 6.62
CA ASP A 93 -6.99 3.68 7.46
C ASP A 93 -7.69 5.01 7.15
N PRO A 94 -8.93 4.99 6.63
CA PRO A 94 -9.69 6.22 6.40
C PRO A 94 -10.22 6.78 7.71
N SER A 95 -10.21 8.10 7.84
CA SER A 95 -10.87 8.84 8.93
C SER A 95 -11.68 10.02 8.39
N MET A 96 -12.57 10.57 9.21
CA MET A 96 -13.38 11.72 8.83
C MET A 96 -12.48 12.97 8.66
N GLY A 97 -12.63 13.64 7.52
CA GLY A 97 -12.08 14.98 7.28
C GLY A 97 -13.18 16.03 7.18
N PHE A 98 -12.80 17.26 6.87
CA PHE A 98 -13.74 18.38 6.76
C PHE A 98 -14.46 18.43 5.41
N ILE A 99 -13.78 18.05 4.33
CA ILE A 99 -14.29 18.08 2.96
C ILE A 99 -14.36 16.66 2.38
N MET A 100 -13.31 15.87 2.58
CA MET A 100 -13.23 14.47 2.14
C MET A 100 -12.48 13.60 3.16
N ALA A 101 -12.42 12.29 2.91
CA ALA A 101 -11.77 11.36 3.83
C ALA A 101 -10.26 11.68 3.98
N ARG A 102 -9.79 11.60 5.22
CA ARG A 102 -8.38 11.60 5.58
C ARG A 102 -7.84 10.17 5.54
N ASN A 103 -6.53 10.03 5.44
CA ASN A 103 -5.86 8.73 5.48
C ASN A 103 -4.76 8.70 6.57
N SER A 104 -4.51 7.50 7.08
CA SER A 104 -3.35 7.18 7.91
C SER A 104 -2.68 5.90 7.43
N LEU A 105 -1.35 5.82 7.54
CA LEU A 105 -0.52 4.69 7.11
C LEU A 105 -0.03 3.90 8.32
N VAL A 106 -0.27 2.60 8.30
CA VAL A 106 0.15 1.68 9.36
C VAL A 106 0.90 0.51 8.74
N LYS A 107 2.14 0.28 9.16
CA LYS A 107 2.85 -0.96 8.80
C LYS A 107 2.20 -2.13 9.54
N ILE A 108 1.81 -3.16 8.80
CA ILE A 108 1.17 -4.37 9.35
C ILE A 108 2.06 -5.60 9.11
N ASP A 109 1.75 -6.70 9.81
CA ASP A 109 2.49 -7.95 9.65
C ASP A 109 2.10 -8.70 8.36
N GLU A 110 2.85 -9.78 8.07
CA GLU A 110 2.66 -10.57 6.86
C GLU A 110 1.31 -11.30 6.80
N ILE A 111 0.81 -11.79 7.95
CA ILE A 111 -0.45 -12.54 8.01
C ILE A 111 -1.62 -11.60 7.70
N GLU A 112 -1.65 -10.44 8.36
CA GLU A 112 -2.64 -9.40 8.12
C GLU A 112 -2.53 -8.84 6.68
N GLY A 113 -1.30 -8.57 6.23
CA GLY A 113 -1.01 -8.08 4.90
C GLY A 113 -1.52 -9.00 3.80
N LYS A 114 -1.12 -10.27 3.82
CA LYS A 114 -1.60 -11.30 2.87
C LYS A 114 -3.11 -11.43 2.90
N TYR A 115 -3.70 -11.41 4.10
CA TYR A 115 -5.15 -11.49 4.26
C TYR A 115 -5.86 -10.32 3.56
N HIS A 116 -5.36 -9.10 3.70
CA HIS A 116 -5.95 -7.94 3.06
C HIS A 116 -5.72 -7.91 1.55
N VAL A 117 -4.55 -8.31 1.05
CA VAL A 117 -4.32 -8.45 -0.40
C VAL A 117 -5.30 -9.47 -1.01
N MET A 118 -5.55 -10.59 -0.33
CA MET A 118 -6.53 -11.60 -0.76
C MET A 118 -7.98 -11.07 -0.82
N LYS A 119 -8.35 -10.17 0.10
CA LYS A 119 -9.75 -9.69 0.25
C LYS A 119 -10.05 -8.41 -0.53
N THR A 120 -9.04 -7.77 -1.11
CA THR A 120 -9.19 -6.50 -1.83
C THR A 120 -8.93 -6.68 -3.31
N SER A 121 -9.53 -5.85 -4.15
CA SER A 121 -9.23 -5.82 -5.59
C SER A 121 -8.02 -4.93 -5.88
N GLN A 122 -7.41 -5.08 -7.05
CA GLN A 122 -6.35 -4.16 -7.45
C GLN A 122 -6.92 -2.74 -7.67
N GLY A 123 -6.24 -1.74 -7.12
CA GLY A 123 -6.43 -0.33 -7.42
C GLY A 123 -5.72 0.09 -8.71
N GLU A 124 -5.56 1.40 -8.90
CA GLU A 124 -4.79 1.90 -10.03
C GLU A 124 -3.30 1.87 -9.69
N VAL A 125 -2.50 1.24 -10.56
CA VAL A 125 -1.04 1.28 -10.50
C VAL A 125 -0.56 2.10 -11.70
N ILE A 126 0.01 3.27 -11.44
CA ILE A 126 0.57 4.14 -12.48
C ILE A 126 1.90 3.58 -12.94
N LYS A 127 2.73 3.15 -11.98
CA LYS A 127 4.02 2.51 -12.22
C LYS A 127 4.38 1.60 -11.06
N THR A 128 5.22 0.60 -11.37
CA THR A 128 5.66 -0.40 -10.38
C THR A 128 7.07 -0.15 -9.89
N GLU A 129 7.80 0.81 -10.45
CA GLU A 129 9.19 1.15 -10.09
C GLU A 129 9.38 2.66 -10.22
N LYS A 130 10.29 3.24 -9.44
CA LYS A 130 10.57 4.68 -9.52
C LYS A 130 11.40 5.01 -10.75
#